data_AF-A0A072Q017-F1
#
_entry.id   AF-A0A072Q017-F1
#
_cell.length_a   1.000
_cell.length_b   1.000
_cell.length_c   1.000
_cell.angle_alpha   90.00
_cell.angle_beta   90.00
_cell.angle_gamma   90.00
#
_symmetry.space_group_name_H-M   'P 1'
#
loop_
_entity.id
_entity.type
_entity.pdbx_description
1 polymer ?
#
loop_
_entity_poly.entity_id
_entity_poly.type
_entity_poly.pdbx_seq_one_letter_code
_entity_poly.pdbx_strand_id
1 'polypeptide(L)'
;MSALKYRHLSRSSSHRQALLRNLVTSLIEHETISTTYAKAKEAQRMAEKLITLGKRNTGAAKHQAQQIFYLPEKHIPKLFGPLRERYATRPGGYTRVLRQERREKDQAETAILCLVDGPKDVRWHMTALTLAHERATDAPMREMTMMNVRKVTRFREDGLEALEEQVLKIESERQAPKDEDAEEEEWEDVDDDLIITKEAREAKWAHQRQEDSQKIEAIKLKLAKATELTDKHKNRLERQLKDLEKTLEDTSKEKFPVALPQAIRVGGSRKRRRLAKRNARTNIRVEV
;
A
#
# COMPACT_ATOMS: atom_id res chain seq x y z
N MET A 1 -23.05 23.54 26.21
CA MET A 1 -22.05 22.63 25.60
C MET A 1 -21.88 23.02 24.14
N SER A 2 -20.76 23.64 23.73
CA SER A 2 -20.55 23.99 22.32
C SER A 2 -20.48 22.70 21.48
N ALA A 3 -21.27 22.58 20.42
CA ALA A 3 -21.19 21.42 19.54
C ALA A 3 -19.78 21.29 18.95
N LEU A 4 -19.16 20.12 19.10
CA LEU A 4 -17.83 19.83 18.56
C LEU A 4 -17.84 19.93 17.03
N LYS A 5 -17.05 20.84 16.46
CA LYS A 5 -16.97 21.12 15.01
C LYS A 5 -16.41 19.96 14.17
N TYR A 6 -15.60 19.11 14.78
CA TYR A 6 -14.91 17.97 14.16
C TYR A 6 -14.55 16.91 15.19
N ARG A 7 -14.22 15.70 14.74
CA ARG A 7 -13.75 14.62 15.63
C ARG A 7 -12.31 14.87 16.09
N HIS A 8 -12.06 14.66 17.38
CA HIS A 8 -10.72 14.82 17.95
C HIS A 8 -9.79 13.61 17.71
N LEU A 9 -10.35 12.43 17.39
CA LEU A 9 -9.63 11.19 17.11
C LEU A 9 -8.63 10.77 18.22
N SER A 10 -8.95 11.14 19.46
CA SER A 10 -8.13 10.91 20.67
C SER A 10 -6.67 11.34 20.49
N ARG A 11 -6.45 12.49 19.85
CA ARG A 11 -5.12 13.04 19.54
C ARG A 11 -5.03 14.52 19.87
N SER A 12 -3.83 14.98 20.18
CA SER A 12 -3.50 16.41 20.27
C SER A 12 -3.76 17.12 18.93
N SER A 13 -3.86 18.45 18.94
CA SER A 13 -4.18 19.21 17.72
C SER A 13 -3.14 19.02 16.61
N SER A 14 -1.85 19.09 16.94
CA SER A 14 -0.75 18.89 16.00
C SER A 14 -0.74 17.48 15.41
N HIS A 15 -0.87 16.45 16.26
CA HIS A 15 -0.90 15.06 15.79
C HIS A 15 -2.15 14.77 14.94
N ARG A 16 -3.32 15.32 15.29
CA ARG A 16 -4.52 15.16 14.47
C ARG A 16 -4.33 15.77 13.08
N GLN A 17 -3.76 16.98 12.98
CA GLN A 17 -3.48 17.61 11.69
C GLN A 17 -2.49 16.79 10.86
N ALA A 18 -1.40 16.32 11.48
CA ALA A 18 -0.42 15.44 10.84
C ALA A 18 -1.05 14.15 10.30
N LEU A 19 -1.90 13.49 11.10
CA LEU A 19 -2.62 12.28 10.69
C LEU A 19 -3.50 12.52 9.46
N LEU A 20 -4.28 13.61 9.45
CA LEU A 20 -5.17 13.90 8.33
C LEU A 20 -4.40 14.24 7.06
N ARG A 21 -3.32 15.01 7.18
CA ARG A 21 -2.39 15.29 6.06
C ARG A 21 -1.82 14.00 5.48
N ASN A 22 -1.44 13.04 6.35
CA ASN A 22 -0.90 11.75 5.93
C ASN A 22 -1.96 10.97 5.14
N LEU A 23 -3.16 10.80 5.71
CA LEU A 23 -4.25 10.07 5.05
C LEU A 23 -4.62 10.67 3.69
N VAL A 24 -4.66 12.01 3.58
CA VAL A 24 -4.96 12.68 2.30
C VAL A 24 -3.81 12.52 1.30
N THR A 25 -2.56 12.57 1.76
CA THR A 25 -1.39 12.32 0.92
C THR A 25 -1.44 10.90 0.34
N SER A 26 -1.65 9.89 1.19
CA SER A 26 -1.82 8.49 0.75
C SER A 26 -3.02 8.28 -0.16
N LEU A 27 -4.12 9.02 0.07
CA LEU A 27 -5.30 8.96 -0.80
C LEU A 27 -5.00 9.49 -2.20
N ILE A 28 -4.28 10.60 -2.34
CA ILE A 28 -3.93 11.14 -3.65
C ILE A 28 -2.93 10.23 -4.36
N GLU A 29 -2.01 9.62 -3.63
CA GLU A 29 -1.04 8.67 -4.17
C GLU A 29 -1.72 7.39 -4.70
N HIS A 30 -2.44 6.68 -3.84
CA HIS A 30 -2.97 5.34 -4.14
C HIS A 30 -4.41 5.33 -4.66
N GLU A 31 -5.11 6.47 -4.63
CA GLU A 31 -6.53 6.67 -5.00
C GLU A 31 -7.56 5.96 -4.12
N THR A 32 -7.14 4.93 -3.38
CA THR A 32 -7.96 4.18 -2.44
C THR A 32 -7.13 3.81 -1.20
N ILE A 33 -7.70 4.02 -0.02
CA ILE A 33 -7.10 3.66 1.28
C ILE A 33 -8.12 2.96 2.18
N SER A 34 -7.68 2.00 3.00
CA SER A 34 -8.49 1.39 4.05
C SER A 34 -8.06 1.90 5.42
N THR A 35 -9.01 2.37 6.23
CA THR A 35 -8.75 2.92 7.56
C THR A 35 -9.97 2.79 8.47
N THR A 36 -9.94 3.34 9.68
CA THR A 36 -11.13 3.35 10.55
C THR A 36 -12.17 4.35 10.04
N TYR A 37 -13.45 4.05 10.20
CA TYR A 37 -14.55 4.87 9.68
C TYR A 37 -14.46 6.34 10.14
N ALA A 38 -14.14 6.57 11.42
CA ALA A 38 -13.98 7.91 11.96
C ALA A 38 -12.84 8.70 11.29
N LYS A 39 -11.71 8.04 11.00
CA LYS A 39 -10.58 8.66 10.30
C LYS A 39 -10.92 8.93 8.83
N ALA A 40 -11.54 7.97 8.16
CA ALA A 40 -11.98 8.10 6.77
C ALA A 40 -12.91 9.31 6.60
N LYS A 41 -13.88 9.50 7.52
CA LYS A 41 -14.81 10.63 7.46
C LYS A 41 -14.17 12.00 7.69
N GLU A 42 -13.17 12.12 8.56
CA GLU A 42 -12.45 13.39 8.71
C GLU A 42 -11.51 13.65 7.52
N ALA A 43 -10.82 12.61 7.03
CA ALA A 43 -9.97 12.72 5.84
C ALA A 43 -10.79 13.08 4.59
N GLN A 44 -12.02 12.56 4.46
CA GLN A 44 -12.97 12.89 3.40
C GLN A 44 -13.15 14.42 3.25
N ARG A 45 -13.42 15.10 4.37
CA ARG A 45 -13.66 16.56 4.38
C ARG A 45 -12.44 17.36 3.91
N MET A 46 -11.24 16.89 4.26
CA MET A 46 -9.99 17.54 3.87
C MET A 46 -9.65 17.26 2.40
N ALA A 47 -9.82 16.01 1.94
CA ALA A 47 -9.59 15.60 0.57
C ALA A 47 -10.50 16.33 -0.42
N GLU A 48 -11.79 16.49 -0.11
CA GLU A 48 -12.73 17.20 -1.00
C GLU A 48 -12.36 18.68 -1.17
N LYS A 49 -11.89 19.33 -0.08
CA LYS A 49 -11.38 20.71 -0.15
C LYS A 49 -10.11 20.79 -0.99
N LEU A 50 -9.21 19.83 -0.83
CA LEU A 50 -7.96 19.77 -1.59
C LEU A 50 -8.22 19.63 -3.10
N ILE A 51 -9.16 18.76 -3.50
CA ILE A 51 -9.55 18.61 -4.91
C ILE A 51 -10.21 19.88 -5.43
N THR A 52 -10.99 20.57 -4.60
CA THR A 52 -11.57 21.88 -4.94
C THR A 52 -10.47 22.94 -5.19
N LEU A 53 -9.38 22.93 -4.42
CA LEU A 53 -8.21 23.77 -4.69
C LEU A 53 -7.54 23.40 -6.01
N GLY A 54 -7.40 22.09 -6.28
CA GLY A 54 -6.91 21.57 -7.56
C GLY A 54 -7.71 22.11 -8.76
N LYS A 55 -9.04 22.10 -8.66
CA LYS A 55 -9.94 22.65 -9.70
C LYS A 55 -9.75 24.15 -9.94
N ARG A 56 -9.53 24.94 -8.89
CA ARG A 56 -9.33 26.40 -9.00
C ARG A 56 -8.05 26.76 -9.78
N ASN A 57 -7.01 25.95 -9.67
CA ASN A 57 -5.73 26.10 -10.39
C ASN A 57 -5.09 27.51 -10.34
N THR A 58 -5.23 28.23 -9.23
CA THR A 58 -4.55 29.52 -9.02
C THR A 58 -3.23 29.34 -8.28
N GLY A 59 -2.30 30.30 -8.37
CA GLY A 59 -1.04 30.27 -7.61
C GLY A 59 -1.26 30.15 -6.10
N ALA A 60 -2.22 30.92 -5.56
CA ALA A 60 -2.63 30.81 -4.15
C ALA A 60 -3.17 29.42 -3.80
N ALA A 61 -3.97 28.79 -4.68
CA ALA A 61 -4.47 27.44 -4.45
C ALA A 61 -3.34 26.39 -4.47
N LYS A 62 -2.33 26.56 -5.33
CA LYS A 62 -1.13 25.71 -5.36
C LYS A 62 -0.35 25.81 -4.04
N HIS A 63 -0.11 27.02 -3.53
CA HIS A 63 0.56 27.22 -2.24
C HIS A 63 -0.23 26.60 -1.07
N GLN A 64 -1.55 26.75 -1.05
CA GLN A 64 -2.40 26.11 -0.03
C GLN A 64 -2.35 24.57 -0.10
N ALA A 65 -2.34 24.00 -1.31
CA ALA A 65 -2.22 22.56 -1.49
C ALA A 65 -0.84 22.03 -1.05
N GLN A 66 0.24 22.77 -1.33
CA GLN A 66 1.61 22.40 -0.91
C GLN A 66 1.73 22.27 0.61
N GLN A 67 1.04 23.12 1.39
CA GLN A 67 1.05 23.06 2.85
C GLN A 67 0.38 21.80 3.43
N ILE A 68 -0.49 21.14 2.65
CA ILE A 68 -1.22 19.95 3.09
C ILE A 68 -0.38 18.70 2.88
N PHE A 69 0.33 18.58 1.75
CA PHE A 69 1.14 17.40 1.45
C PHE A 69 2.39 17.31 2.33
N TYR A 70 2.90 16.09 2.49
CA TYR A 70 4.23 15.84 3.06
C TYR A 70 5.33 15.92 2.00
N LEU A 71 5.06 15.40 0.79
CA LEU A 71 5.96 15.44 -0.38
C LEU A 71 5.27 16.19 -1.53
N PRO A 72 5.22 17.53 -1.50
CA PRO A 72 4.49 18.32 -2.48
C PRO A 72 4.97 18.10 -3.92
N GLU A 73 6.27 17.91 -4.14
CA GLU A 73 6.88 17.68 -5.46
C GLU A 73 6.27 16.49 -6.21
N LYS A 74 5.91 15.43 -5.49
CA LYS A 74 5.34 14.21 -6.08
C LYS A 74 3.84 14.33 -6.33
N HIS A 75 3.09 14.96 -5.43
CA HIS A 75 1.63 14.90 -5.45
C HIS A 75 0.97 16.11 -6.13
N ILE A 76 1.63 17.27 -6.17
CA ILE A 76 1.09 18.48 -6.82
C ILE A 76 0.84 18.27 -8.31
N PRO A 77 1.76 17.66 -9.11
CA PRO A 77 1.49 17.40 -10.52
C PRO A 77 0.25 16.53 -10.74
N LYS A 78 0.08 15.49 -9.91
CA LYS A 78 -1.09 14.60 -9.98
C LYS A 78 -2.40 15.32 -9.62
N LEU A 79 -2.36 16.21 -8.62
CA LEU A 79 -3.55 16.96 -8.19
C LEU A 79 -4.03 17.98 -9.25
N PHE A 80 -3.10 18.73 -9.86
CA PHE A 80 -3.43 19.80 -10.81
C PHE A 80 -3.47 19.34 -12.29
N GLY A 81 -3.02 18.12 -12.59
CA GLY A 81 -3.18 17.48 -13.90
C GLY A 81 -4.36 16.49 -13.92
N PRO A 82 -4.11 15.17 -13.78
CA PRO A 82 -5.12 14.13 -14.04
C PRO A 82 -6.35 14.22 -13.12
N LEU A 83 -6.17 14.58 -11.84
CA LEU A 83 -7.32 14.71 -10.93
C LEU A 83 -8.15 15.96 -11.21
N ARG A 84 -7.55 17.02 -11.74
CA ARG A 84 -8.28 18.23 -12.13
C ARG A 84 -9.17 17.97 -13.32
N GLU A 85 -8.64 17.30 -14.34
CA GLU A 85 -9.36 16.91 -15.57
C GLU A 85 -10.53 15.98 -15.22
N ARG A 86 -10.25 14.90 -14.48
CA ARG A 86 -11.27 13.92 -14.04
C ARG A 86 -12.47 14.56 -13.33
N TYR A 87 -12.24 15.59 -12.51
CA TYR A 87 -13.30 16.20 -11.70
C TYR A 87 -13.77 17.56 -12.21
N ALA A 88 -13.42 17.97 -13.43
CA ALA A 88 -13.76 19.27 -13.98
C ALA A 88 -15.28 19.52 -13.94
N THR A 89 -16.07 18.57 -14.45
CA THR A 89 -17.53 18.63 -14.59
C THR A 89 -18.29 18.34 -13.29
N ARG A 90 -17.67 17.63 -12.33
CA ARG A 90 -18.33 17.14 -11.11
C ARG A 90 -18.49 18.24 -10.04
N PRO A 91 -19.71 18.57 -9.57
CA PRO A 91 -19.94 19.59 -8.55
C PRO A 91 -19.83 19.00 -7.12
N GLY A 92 -18.61 18.69 -6.69
CA GLY A 92 -18.36 18.11 -5.36
C GLY A 92 -18.56 16.60 -5.28
N GLY A 93 -18.35 16.03 -4.08
CA GLY A 93 -18.49 14.58 -3.87
C GLY A 93 -17.44 13.75 -4.62
N TYR A 94 -16.18 14.20 -4.60
CA TYR A 94 -15.05 13.55 -5.28
C TYR A 94 -14.54 12.29 -4.57
N THR A 95 -14.96 12.09 -3.32
CA THR A 95 -14.54 10.95 -2.50
C THR A 95 -15.76 10.15 -2.06
N ARG A 96 -15.53 8.87 -1.78
CA ARG A 96 -16.54 7.95 -1.29
C ARG A 96 -15.99 7.17 -0.11
N VAL A 97 -16.80 7.09 0.94
CA VAL A 97 -16.51 6.25 2.12
C VAL A 97 -17.44 5.06 2.09
N LEU A 98 -16.88 3.86 1.97
CA LEU A 98 -17.59 2.59 2.02
C LEU A 98 -17.27 1.91 3.34
N ARG A 99 -18.29 1.50 4.09
CA ARG A 99 -18.08 0.71 5.31
C ARG A 99 -17.57 -0.67 4.92
N GLN A 100 -16.60 -1.16 5.68
CA GLN A 100 -16.09 -2.52 5.60
C GLN A 100 -16.41 -3.23 6.92
N GLU A 101 -16.23 -4.56 6.94
CA GLU A 101 -16.32 -5.36 8.15
C GLU A 101 -15.47 -4.79 9.30
N ARG A 102 -15.91 -5.10 10.52
CA ARG A 102 -15.12 -4.76 11.71
C ARG A 102 -13.81 -5.53 11.68
N ARG A 103 -12.72 -4.86 12.03
CA ARG A 103 -11.40 -5.50 12.08
C ARG A 103 -11.37 -6.55 13.19
N GLU A 104 -10.86 -7.74 12.89
CA GLU A 104 -10.96 -8.91 13.78
C GLU A 104 -10.39 -8.66 15.19
N LYS A 105 -9.20 -8.03 15.26
CA LYS A 105 -8.44 -7.89 16.52
C LYS A 105 -9.06 -6.91 17.54
N ASP A 106 -9.51 -5.76 17.08
CA ASP A 106 -9.98 -4.65 17.94
C ASP A 106 -11.45 -4.29 17.71
N GLN A 107 -12.15 -5.03 16.84
CA GLN A 107 -13.55 -4.79 16.44
C GLN A 107 -13.84 -3.35 15.98
N ALA A 108 -12.78 -2.64 15.57
CA ALA A 108 -12.90 -1.26 15.11
C ALA A 108 -13.67 -1.23 13.79
N GLU A 109 -14.58 -0.27 13.66
CA GLU A 109 -15.29 -0.02 12.40
C GLU A 109 -14.29 0.47 11.36
N THR A 110 -14.12 -0.31 10.29
CA THR A 110 -13.26 0.04 9.17
C THR A 110 -14.07 0.54 7.99
N ALA A 111 -13.41 1.30 7.13
CA ALA A 111 -13.98 1.85 5.92
C ALA A 111 -12.90 2.07 4.87
N ILE A 112 -13.31 1.94 3.62
CA ILE A 112 -12.50 2.28 2.46
C ILE A 112 -12.86 3.71 2.07
N LEU A 113 -11.85 4.58 1.99
CA LEU A 113 -11.95 5.90 1.40
C LEU A 113 -11.34 5.83 0.00
N CYS A 114 -12.14 6.09 -1.03
CA CYS A 114 -11.70 6.09 -2.41
C CYS A 114 -12.04 7.40 -3.14
N LEU A 115 -11.24 7.69 -4.16
CA LEU A 115 -11.52 8.67 -5.20
C LEU A 115 -12.54 8.09 -6.19
N VAL A 116 -13.54 8.90 -6.54
CA VAL A 116 -14.61 8.50 -7.46
C VAL A 116 -14.11 8.57 -8.91
N ASP A 117 -14.68 7.78 -9.81
CA ASP A 117 -14.32 7.77 -11.25
C ASP A 117 -12.83 7.46 -11.51
N GLY A 118 -12.15 6.86 -10.54
CA GLY A 118 -10.77 6.40 -10.69
C GLY A 118 -10.67 4.93 -11.10
N PRO A 119 -9.48 4.50 -11.57
CA PRO A 119 -9.19 3.10 -11.86
C PRO A 119 -9.42 2.17 -10.67
N LYS A 120 -9.26 2.67 -9.43
CA LYS A 120 -9.43 1.91 -8.19
C LYS A 120 -10.75 2.20 -7.46
N ASP A 121 -11.79 2.65 -8.16
CA ASP A 121 -13.10 2.87 -7.56
C ASP A 121 -13.76 1.53 -7.17
N VAL A 122 -13.86 1.26 -5.87
CA VAL A 122 -14.45 0.02 -5.36
C VAL A 122 -15.91 -0.13 -5.76
N ARG A 123 -16.70 0.96 -5.80
CA ARG A 123 -18.12 0.85 -6.16
C ARG A 123 -18.29 0.50 -7.65
N TRP A 124 -17.39 0.98 -8.50
CA TRP A 124 -17.35 0.61 -9.90
C TRP A 124 -17.15 -0.90 -10.06
N HIS A 125 -16.09 -1.43 -9.45
CA HIS A 125 -15.79 -2.85 -9.53
C HIS A 125 -16.91 -3.74 -8.95
N MET A 126 -17.49 -3.37 -7.80
CA MET A 126 -18.62 -4.10 -7.21
C MET A 126 -19.87 -4.08 -8.10
N THR A 127 -20.12 -2.98 -8.80
CA THR A 127 -21.25 -2.89 -9.74
C THR A 127 -21.03 -3.80 -10.94
N ALA A 128 -19.82 -3.79 -11.52
CA ALA A 128 -19.46 -4.69 -12.61
C ALA A 128 -19.56 -6.18 -12.20
N LEU A 129 -19.04 -6.53 -11.02
CA LEU A 129 -19.18 -7.89 -10.46
C LEU A 129 -20.65 -8.33 -10.28
N THR A 130 -21.51 -7.40 -9.88
CA THR A 130 -22.94 -7.66 -9.70
C THR A 130 -23.62 -7.92 -11.04
N LEU A 131 -23.32 -7.11 -12.07
CA LEU A 131 -23.86 -7.29 -13.41
C LEU A 131 -23.41 -8.61 -14.04
N ALA A 132 -22.12 -8.94 -13.94
CA ALA A 132 -21.59 -10.23 -14.41
C ALA A 132 -22.27 -11.42 -13.71
N HIS A 133 -22.60 -11.29 -12.42
CA HIS A 133 -23.36 -12.32 -11.69
C HIS A 133 -24.82 -12.39 -12.14
N GLU A 134 -25.51 -11.26 -12.28
CA GLU A 134 -26.91 -11.22 -12.71
C GLU A 134 -27.07 -11.82 -14.11
N ARG A 135 -26.13 -11.54 -15.04
CA ARG A 135 -26.06 -12.18 -16.35
C ARG A 135 -25.79 -13.68 -16.29
N ALA A 136 -24.81 -14.11 -15.49
CA ALA A 136 -24.50 -15.54 -15.35
C ALA A 136 -25.64 -16.36 -14.73
N THR A 137 -26.54 -15.71 -13.99
CA THR A 137 -27.71 -16.36 -13.36
C THR A 137 -29.00 -16.11 -14.14
N ASP A 138 -28.95 -15.40 -15.27
CA ASP A 138 -30.11 -14.89 -16.03
C ASP A 138 -31.17 -14.19 -15.15
N ALA A 139 -30.71 -13.52 -14.08
CA ALA A 139 -31.57 -12.83 -13.14
C ALA A 139 -31.88 -11.41 -13.64
N PRO A 140 -33.12 -10.91 -13.47
CA PRO A 140 -33.45 -9.53 -13.83
C PRO A 140 -32.68 -8.54 -12.96
N MET A 141 -32.29 -7.40 -13.55
CA MET A 141 -31.52 -6.37 -12.85
C MET A 141 -32.33 -5.76 -11.69
N ARG A 142 -31.75 -5.76 -10.50
CA ARG A 142 -32.39 -5.16 -9.32
C ARG A 142 -32.41 -3.63 -9.41
N GLU A 143 -33.41 -3.00 -8.78
CA GLU A 143 -33.55 -1.54 -8.73
C GLU A 143 -32.30 -0.83 -8.18
N MET A 144 -31.73 -1.38 -7.09
CA MET A 144 -30.49 -0.86 -6.50
C MET A 144 -29.31 -0.93 -7.48
N THR A 145 -29.22 -2.02 -8.26
CA THR A 145 -28.18 -2.21 -9.29
C THR A 145 -28.32 -1.18 -10.40
N MET A 146 -29.54 -0.97 -10.91
CA MET A 146 -29.84 0.10 -11.90
C MET A 146 -29.44 1.48 -11.40
N MET A 147 -29.77 1.80 -10.14
CA MET A 147 -29.39 3.07 -9.53
C MET A 147 -27.86 3.22 -9.41
N ASN A 148 -27.15 2.14 -9.07
CA ASN A 148 -25.70 2.17 -8.96
C ASN A 148 -25.02 2.34 -10.32
N VAL A 149 -25.49 1.63 -11.35
CA VAL A 149 -25.05 1.80 -12.75
C VAL A 149 -25.18 3.27 -13.13
N ARG A 150 -26.38 3.84 -12.99
CA ARG A 150 -26.63 5.26 -13.30
C ARG A 150 -25.69 6.22 -12.54
N LYS A 151 -25.33 5.90 -11.29
CA LYS A 151 -24.46 6.75 -10.47
C LYS A 151 -22.98 6.67 -10.87
N VAL A 152 -22.50 5.50 -11.27
CA VAL A 152 -21.09 5.30 -11.61
C VAL A 152 -20.75 5.70 -13.05
N THR A 153 -21.74 5.73 -13.95
CA THR A 153 -21.54 6.12 -15.35
C THR A 153 -21.77 7.61 -15.62
N ARG A 154 -22.58 8.31 -14.80
CA ARG A 154 -23.04 9.69 -15.05
C ARG A 154 -21.95 10.73 -15.39
N PHE A 155 -20.75 10.62 -14.83
CA PHE A 155 -19.70 11.64 -14.97
C PHE A 155 -18.41 11.10 -15.59
N ARG A 156 -18.43 9.86 -16.10
CA ARG A 156 -17.32 9.29 -16.87
C ARG A 156 -17.55 9.59 -18.35
N GLU A 157 -16.48 9.85 -19.10
CA GLU A 157 -16.55 10.12 -20.53
C GLU A 157 -17.11 8.89 -21.27
N ASP A 158 -16.48 7.72 -21.10
CA ASP A 158 -16.91 6.46 -21.74
C ASP A 158 -17.79 5.60 -20.81
N GLY A 159 -18.65 6.26 -20.02
CA GLY A 159 -19.19 5.67 -18.79
C GLY A 159 -19.87 4.29 -18.93
N LEU A 160 -20.71 4.08 -19.94
CA LEU A 160 -21.41 2.81 -20.16
C LEU A 160 -20.53 1.79 -20.88
N GLU A 161 -19.80 2.20 -21.91
CA GLU A 161 -18.93 1.33 -22.70
C GLU A 161 -17.80 0.76 -21.82
N ALA A 162 -17.11 1.62 -21.05
CA ALA A 162 -16.08 1.19 -20.12
C ALA A 162 -16.63 0.27 -19.02
N LEU A 163 -17.91 0.42 -18.63
CA LEU A 163 -18.53 -0.48 -17.66
C LEU A 163 -18.75 -1.85 -18.28
N GLU A 164 -19.23 -1.89 -19.51
CA GLU A 164 -19.45 -3.11 -20.26
C GLU A 164 -18.15 -3.87 -20.51
N GLU A 165 -17.08 -3.18 -20.92
CA GLU A 165 -15.75 -3.76 -21.05
C GLU A 165 -15.27 -4.40 -19.73
N GLN A 166 -15.48 -3.72 -18.61
CA GLN A 166 -15.12 -4.24 -17.30
C GLN A 166 -15.93 -5.48 -16.92
N VAL A 167 -17.21 -5.55 -17.31
CA VAL A 167 -18.08 -6.71 -17.10
C VAL A 167 -17.61 -7.88 -17.96
N LEU A 168 -17.37 -7.66 -19.26
CA LEU A 168 -16.84 -8.67 -20.18
C LEU A 168 -15.51 -9.24 -19.70
N LYS A 169 -14.62 -8.38 -19.19
CA LYS A 169 -13.37 -8.81 -18.57
C LYS A 169 -13.61 -9.74 -17.39
N ILE A 170 -14.50 -9.39 -16.46
CA ILE A 170 -14.85 -10.23 -15.30
C ILE A 170 -15.49 -11.55 -15.74
N GLU A 171 -16.33 -11.54 -16.77
CA GLU A 171 -16.95 -12.73 -17.34
C GLU A 171 -15.90 -13.66 -17.94
N SER A 172 -14.94 -13.13 -18.71
CA SER A 172 -13.81 -13.91 -19.24
C SER A 172 -12.93 -14.50 -18.14
N GLU A 173 -12.66 -13.74 -17.07
CA GLU A 173 -11.89 -14.21 -15.90
C GLU A 173 -12.62 -15.32 -15.14
N ARG A 174 -13.96 -15.36 -15.17
CA ARG A 174 -14.77 -16.43 -14.56
C ARG A 174 -14.82 -17.70 -15.40
N GLN A 175 -14.85 -17.55 -16.72
CA GLN A 175 -14.89 -18.66 -17.67
C GLN A 175 -13.52 -19.28 -17.92
N ALA A 176 -12.44 -18.54 -17.63
CA ALA A 176 -11.10 -19.09 -17.65
C ALA A 176 -11.07 -20.39 -16.83
N PRO A 177 -10.56 -21.50 -17.40
CA PRO A 177 -10.39 -22.72 -16.63
C PRO A 177 -9.61 -22.35 -15.38
N LYS A 178 -10.16 -22.67 -14.21
CA LYS A 178 -9.32 -22.78 -13.03
C LYS A 178 -8.38 -23.90 -13.40
N ASP A 179 -7.10 -23.60 -13.58
CA ASP A 179 -6.09 -24.61 -13.77
C ASP A 179 -6.09 -25.46 -12.47
N GLU A 180 -6.97 -26.46 -12.41
CA GLU A 180 -6.96 -27.51 -11.40
C GLU A 180 -5.73 -28.41 -11.62
N ASP A 181 -5.14 -28.34 -12.83
CA ASP A 181 -3.88 -28.95 -13.25
C ASP A 181 -2.73 -27.94 -13.40
N ALA A 182 -2.89 -26.68 -12.94
CA ALA A 182 -1.69 -26.02 -12.43
C ALA A 182 -1.33 -26.91 -11.26
N GLU A 183 -0.35 -27.80 -11.48
CA GLU A 183 0.38 -28.46 -10.42
C GLU A 183 0.35 -27.47 -9.27
N GLU A 184 -0.20 -27.88 -8.11
CA GLU A 184 0.24 -27.22 -6.89
C GLU A 184 1.75 -27.26 -7.06
N GLU A 185 2.35 -26.14 -7.50
CA GLU A 185 3.67 -25.78 -7.07
C GLU A 185 3.44 -25.89 -5.57
N GLU A 186 3.77 -27.08 -5.04
CA GLU A 186 4.22 -27.20 -3.70
C GLU A 186 5.15 -26.02 -3.64
N TRP A 187 4.65 -24.97 -3.00
CA TRP A 187 5.49 -24.18 -2.17
C TRP A 187 6.04 -25.27 -1.24
N GLU A 188 7.11 -25.95 -1.69
CA GLU A 188 8.17 -26.37 -0.80
C GLU A 188 8.22 -25.20 0.14
N ASP A 189 7.97 -25.46 1.42
CA ASP A 189 8.23 -24.48 2.44
C ASP A 189 9.72 -24.11 2.22
N VAL A 190 9.97 -23.14 1.35
CA VAL A 190 11.26 -22.54 1.15
C VAL A 190 11.36 -21.82 2.45
N ASP A 191 12.03 -22.48 3.40
CA ASP A 191 12.50 -21.87 4.61
C ASP A 191 12.87 -20.44 4.23
N ASP A 192 12.28 -19.45 4.91
CA ASP A 192 12.40 -18.01 4.63
C ASP A 192 13.89 -17.50 4.65
N ASP A 193 14.85 -18.42 4.77
CA ASP A 193 16.24 -18.30 4.46
C ASP A 193 16.60 -19.07 3.17
N LEU A 194 16.75 -18.36 2.03
CA LEU A 194 17.44 -18.75 0.77
C LEU A 194 16.64 -19.31 -0.43
N ILE A 195 16.41 -18.47 -1.44
CA ILE A 195 16.94 -18.76 -2.79
C ILE A 195 17.81 -17.57 -3.20
N ILE A 196 18.97 -17.52 -2.57
CA ILE A 196 20.18 -17.06 -3.23
C ILE A 196 20.97 -18.37 -3.30
N THR A 197 21.25 -18.88 -4.50
CA THR A 197 22.11 -20.07 -4.64
C THR A 197 23.35 -19.88 -3.75
N LYS A 198 23.89 -20.95 -3.16
CA LYS A 198 25.10 -20.87 -2.31
C LYS A 198 26.17 -19.98 -2.96
N GLU A 199 26.30 -20.13 -4.28
CA GLU A 199 27.14 -19.31 -5.18
C GLU A 199 26.81 -17.81 -5.17
N ALA A 200 25.54 -17.41 -5.28
CA ALA A 200 25.15 -16.00 -5.26
C ALA A 200 25.30 -15.35 -3.87
N ARG A 201 25.24 -16.15 -2.79
CA ARG A 201 25.50 -15.69 -1.42
C ARG A 201 26.99 -15.49 -1.20
N GLU A 202 27.79 -16.46 -1.63
CA GLU A 202 29.24 -16.39 -1.65
C GLU A 202 29.74 -15.22 -2.52
N ALA A 203 29.12 -14.95 -3.67
CA ALA A 203 29.45 -13.82 -4.54
C ALA A 203 29.15 -12.47 -3.88
N LYS A 204 27.99 -12.31 -3.24
CA LYS A 204 27.63 -11.08 -2.51
C LYS A 204 28.58 -10.84 -1.33
N TRP A 205 28.96 -11.89 -0.60
CA TRP A 205 29.92 -11.80 0.49
C TRP A 205 31.37 -11.63 0.01
N ALA A 206 31.73 -12.14 -1.16
CA ALA A 206 33.03 -11.87 -1.79
C ALA A 206 33.16 -10.38 -2.17
N HIS A 207 32.12 -9.79 -2.75
CA HIS A 207 32.09 -8.36 -3.06
C HIS A 207 32.23 -7.50 -1.79
N GLN A 208 31.48 -7.82 -0.74
CA GLN A 208 31.58 -7.09 0.53
C GLN A 208 32.97 -7.22 1.17
N ARG A 209 33.58 -8.41 1.14
CA ARG A 209 34.96 -8.63 1.62
C ARG A 209 35.99 -7.82 0.83
N GLN A 210 35.83 -7.72 -0.49
CA GLN A 210 36.70 -6.88 -1.33
C GLN A 210 36.57 -5.40 -0.98
N GLU A 211 35.34 -4.90 -0.83
CA GLU A 211 35.10 -3.52 -0.41
C GLU A 211 35.69 -3.20 0.97
N ASP A 212 35.49 -4.09 1.94
CA ASP A 212 35.97 -3.84 3.31
C ASP A 212 37.50 -3.94 3.38
N SER A 213 38.13 -4.82 2.59
CA SER A 213 39.59 -4.84 2.42
C SER A 213 40.13 -3.54 1.81
N GLN A 214 39.49 -3.01 0.75
CA GLN A 214 39.86 -1.72 0.16
C GLN A 214 39.70 -0.56 1.15
N LYS A 215 38.64 -0.57 1.97
CA LYS A 215 38.43 0.44 3.04
C LYS A 215 39.53 0.35 4.11
N ILE A 216 39.92 -0.86 4.51
CA ILE A 216 41.01 -1.09 5.47
C ILE A 216 42.34 -0.55 4.92
N GLU A 217 42.69 -0.87 3.66
CA GLU A 217 43.91 -0.34 3.03
C GLU A 217 43.89 1.19 2.92
N ALA A 218 42.76 1.77 2.53
CA ALA A 218 42.60 3.22 2.46
C ALA A 218 42.76 3.89 3.83
N ILE A 219 42.24 3.28 4.90
CA ILE A 219 42.41 3.79 6.27
C ILE A 219 43.86 3.62 6.75
N LYS A 220 44.50 2.48 6.47
CA LYS A 220 45.93 2.27 6.77
C LYS A 220 46.82 3.28 6.05
N LEU A 221 46.53 3.58 4.78
CA LEU A 221 47.25 4.61 4.03
C LEU A 221 47.05 6.01 4.61
N LYS A 222 45.83 6.34 5.06
CA LYS A 222 45.54 7.61 5.75
C LYS A 222 46.27 7.72 7.09
N LEU A 223 46.37 6.63 7.84
CA LEU A 223 47.14 6.57 9.09
C LEU A 223 48.65 6.61 8.86
N ALA A 224 49.16 6.02 7.77
CA ALA A 224 50.58 6.07 7.41
C ALA A 224 51.03 7.47 6.96
N LYS A 225 50.14 8.21 6.29
CA LYS A 225 50.34 9.61 5.90
C LYS A 225 50.07 10.61 7.04
N ALA A 226 49.82 10.13 8.26
CA ALA A 226 49.37 10.94 9.40
C ALA A 226 50.49 11.76 10.07
N THR A 227 51.39 12.38 9.31
CA THR A 227 52.32 13.39 9.84
C THR A 227 51.60 14.67 10.26
N GLU A 228 50.34 14.87 9.83
CA GLU A 228 49.56 16.10 10.02
C GLU A 228 48.18 15.91 10.69
N LEU A 229 47.82 14.70 11.14
CA LEU A 229 46.50 14.47 11.76
C LEU A 229 46.52 14.75 13.28
N THR A 230 45.51 15.48 13.76
CA THR A 230 45.24 15.62 15.20
C THR A 230 44.93 14.26 15.85
N ASP A 231 45.37 14.04 17.10
CA ASP A 231 45.20 12.77 17.84
C ASP A 231 43.76 12.25 17.87
N LYS A 232 42.78 13.17 17.94
CA LYS A 232 41.35 12.80 17.93
C LYS A 232 40.90 12.14 16.61
N HIS A 233 41.43 12.59 15.48
CA HIS A 233 41.14 12.00 14.16
C HIS A 233 41.87 10.68 13.97
N LYS A 234 43.12 10.57 14.44
CA LYS A 234 43.87 9.32 14.45
C LYS A 234 43.15 8.23 15.24
N ASN A 235 42.72 8.53 16.47
CA ASN A 235 41.96 7.62 17.32
C ASN A 235 40.61 7.19 16.70
N ARG A 236 39.97 8.05 15.90
CA ARG A 236 38.73 7.70 15.18
C ARG A 236 39.00 6.71 14.05
N LEU A 237 40.06 6.94 13.27
CA LEU A 237 40.47 6.06 12.18
C LEU A 237 40.92 4.69 12.70
N GLU A 238 41.66 4.64 13.81
CA GLU A 238 42.08 3.39 14.45
C GLU A 238 40.89 2.56 14.96
N ARG A 239 39.85 3.19 15.51
CA ARG A 239 38.61 2.50 15.88
C ARG A 239 37.87 1.95 14.67
N GLN A 240 37.72 2.75 13.62
CA GLN A 240 37.10 2.31 12.37
C GLN A 240 37.87 1.16 11.73
N LEU A 241 39.21 1.19 11.79
CA LEU A 241 40.07 0.11 11.33
C LEU A 241 39.80 -1.19 12.12
N LYS A 242 39.78 -1.11 13.44
CA LYS A 242 39.54 -2.25 14.33
C LYS A 242 38.16 -2.89 14.13
N ASP A 243 37.14 -2.06 13.92
CA ASP A 243 35.78 -2.54 13.66
C ASP A 243 35.70 -3.26 12.32
N LEU A 244 36.32 -2.70 11.26
CA LEU A 244 36.36 -3.32 9.92
C LEU A 244 37.21 -4.60 9.87
N GLU A 245 38.34 -4.64 10.56
CA GLU A 245 39.18 -5.85 10.66
C GLU A 245 38.43 -6.97 11.38
N LYS A 246 37.66 -6.63 12.42
CA LYS A 246 36.79 -7.58 13.12
C LYS A 246 35.65 -8.09 12.23
N THR A 247 34.98 -7.22 11.47
CA THR A 247 33.93 -7.67 10.53
C THR A 247 34.51 -8.58 9.44
N LEU A 248 35.71 -8.29 8.94
CA LEU A 248 36.38 -9.13 7.95
C LEU A 248 36.74 -10.51 8.53
N GLU A 249 37.18 -10.55 9.79
CA GLU A 249 37.49 -11.80 10.51
C GLU A 249 36.25 -12.62 10.85
N ASP A 250 35.13 -11.97 11.19
CA ASP A 250 33.85 -12.63 11.44
C ASP A 250 33.25 -13.20 10.13
N THR A 251 33.43 -12.50 8.99
CA THR A 251 33.01 -13.00 7.66
C THR A 251 33.85 -14.15 7.13
N SER A 252 35.12 -14.31 7.57
CA SER A 252 35.98 -15.41 7.14
C SER A 252 35.79 -16.70 7.96
N LYS A 253 35.27 -16.59 9.19
CA LYS A 253 35.04 -17.72 10.10
C LYS A 253 33.63 -18.32 10.02
N GLU A 254 32.78 -17.85 9.10
CA GLU A 254 31.35 -18.21 8.99
C GLU A 254 30.56 -18.10 10.32
N LYS A 255 31.08 -17.33 11.29
CA LYS A 255 30.46 -17.17 12.61
C LYS A 255 29.54 -15.95 12.60
N PHE A 256 28.38 -16.07 11.97
CA PHE A 256 27.25 -15.22 12.31
C PHE A 256 26.12 -16.04 12.92
N PRO A 257 25.55 -15.61 14.05
CA PRO A 257 24.31 -16.19 14.53
C PRO A 257 23.23 -15.92 13.49
N VAL A 258 22.44 -16.96 13.18
CA VAL A 258 21.18 -16.84 12.43
C VAL A 258 20.19 -16.05 13.30
N ALA A 259 20.39 -14.74 13.37
CA ALA A 259 19.46 -13.82 14.01
C ALA A 259 18.97 -12.88 12.92
N LEU A 260 17.90 -13.31 12.24
CA LEU A 260 17.10 -12.43 11.40
C LEU A 260 16.72 -11.19 12.24
N PRO A 261 16.83 -9.96 11.70
CA PRO A 261 16.16 -8.82 12.29
C PRO A 261 14.67 -9.18 12.38
N GLN A 262 14.04 -8.97 13.54
CA GLN A 262 12.63 -9.30 13.77
C GLN A 262 11.79 -8.91 12.56
N ALA A 263 11.47 -9.90 11.73
CA ALA A 263 10.62 -9.72 10.59
C ALA A 263 9.28 -9.24 11.14
N ILE A 264 8.81 -8.13 10.59
CA ILE A 264 7.46 -7.61 10.82
C ILE A 264 6.52 -8.79 10.57
N ARG A 265 5.90 -9.29 11.65
CA ARG A 265 4.90 -10.34 11.60
C ARG A 265 3.71 -9.81 10.79
N VAL A 266 3.76 -9.93 9.48
CA VAL A 266 2.58 -9.73 8.63
C VAL A 266 1.72 -10.94 8.91
N GLY A 267 0.69 -10.73 9.73
CA GLY A 267 -0.23 -11.76 10.16
C GLY A 267 -1.02 -12.34 8.99
N GLY A 268 -0.44 -13.31 8.29
CA GLY A 268 -1.14 -14.29 7.47
C GLY A 268 -1.78 -15.31 8.41
N SER A 269 -3.03 -15.08 8.76
CA SER A 269 -3.77 -15.87 9.74
C SER A 269 -3.86 -17.36 9.36
N ARG A 270 -3.18 -18.21 10.15
CA ARG A 270 -3.40 -19.68 10.22
C ARG A 270 -4.89 -20.08 10.38
N LYS A 271 -5.80 -19.15 10.71
CA LYS A 271 -7.25 -19.42 10.75
C LYS A 271 -7.88 -19.67 9.39
N ARG A 272 -7.35 -19.13 8.28
CA ARG A 272 -7.91 -19.40 6.94
C ARG A 272 -7.73 -20.86 6.52
N ARG A 273 -6.60 -21.48 6.86
CA ARG A 273 -6.34 -22.93 6.67
C ARG A 273 -7.25 -23.82 7.52
N ARG A 274 -7.63 -23.41 8.74
CA ARG A 274 -8.57 -24.18 9.59
C ARG A 274 -10.04 -24.04 9.17
N LEU A 275 -10.45 -22.87 8.67
CA LEU A 275 -11.83 -22.67 8.20
C LEU A 275 -12.09 -23.40 6.87
N ALA A 276 -11.12 -23.39 5.95
CA ALA A 276 -11.18 -24.16 4.71
C ALA A 276 -11.23 -25.68 4.98
N LYS A 277 -10.38 -26.20 5.89
CA LYS A 277 -10.41 -27.62 6.28
C LYS A 277 -11.66 -28.04 7.06
N ARG A 278 -12.37 -27.11 7.71
CA ARG A 278 -13.62 -27.39 8.43
C ARG A 278 -14.83 -27.40 7.50
N ASN A 279 -14.88 -26.53 6.49
CA ASN A 279 -15.95 -26.52 5.48
C ASN A 279 -15.82 -27.67 4.46
N ALA A 280 -14.59 -28.15 4.19
CA ALA A 280 -14.36 -29.33 3.35
C ALA A 280 -14.84 -30.65 4.00
N ARG A 281 -15.02 -30.69 5.33
CA ARG A 281 -15.49 -31.89 6.06
C ARG A 281 -17.00 -31.96 6.25
N THR A 282 -17.75 -30.90 5.94
CA THR A 282 -19.22 -30.84 6.09
C THR A 282 -20.00 -31.23 4.84
N ASN A 283 -19.35 -31.49 3.70
CA ASN A 283 -19.99 -32.02 2.49
C ASN A 283 -19.81 -33.54 2.37
N ILE A 284 -20.15 -34.27 3.44
CA ILE A 284 -20.32 -35.72 3.38
C ILE A 284 -21.76 -36.02 3.82
N ARG A 285 -22.55 -36.50 2.84
CA ARG A 285 -23.77 -37.30 2.95
C ARG A 285 -25.11 -36.57 3.12
N VAL A 286 -25.80 -36.37 1.99
CA VAL A 286 -27.23 -36.70 1.86
C VAL A 286 -27.41 -37.34 0.49
N GLU A 287 -27.44 -38.68 0.46
CA GLU A 287 -28.02 -39.46 -0.64
C GLU A 287 -29.45 -39.84 -0.23
N VAL A 288 -30.33 -39.86 -1.25
CA VAL A 288 -31.74 -40.25 -1.33
C VAL A 288 -32.77 -39.26 -0.78
#